data_AF-S8F2W3-F1
#
_entry.id   AF-S8F2W3-F1
#
_cell.length_a   1.000
_cell.length_b   1.000
_cell.length_c   1.000
_cell.angle_alpha   90.00
_cell.angle_beta   90.00
_cell.angle_gamma   90.00
#
_symmetry.space_group_name_H-M   'P 1'
#
loop_
_entity.id
_entity.type
_entity.pdbx_description
1 polymer ?
#
loop_
_entity_poly.entity_id
_entity_poly.type
_entity_poly.pdbx_seq_one_letter_code
_entity_poly.pdbx_strand_id
1 'polypeptide(L)' 'YLAQYPTHDDTTLTYLEKALQTFHSNKDILIKLGIRDDFNIPKVHSLLHYAQAIRLFGTMDNYNTEMFERLHINFAKD' A
#
# COMPACT_ATOMS: atom_id res chain seq x y z
N TYR A 1 4.13 4.59 4.52
CA TYR A 1 4.64 4.50 5.90
C TYR A 1 4.36 3.16 6.56
N LEU A 2 3.12 2.78 6.93
CA LEU A 2 2.87 1.49 7.59
C LEU A 2 3.32 0.27 6.76
N ALA A 3 2.93 0.19 5.48
CA ALA A 3 3.31 -0.90 4.59
C ALA A 3 4.81 -0.97 4.26
N GLN A 4 5.57 0.10 4.55
CA GLN A 4 7.00 0.25 4.27
C GLN A 4 7.87 -0.06 5.50
N TYR A 5 7.30 -0.69 6.53
CA TYR A 5 8.11 -1.14 7.66
C TYR A 5 9.10 -2.22 7.19
N PRO A 6 10.38 -2.13 7.61
CA PRO A 6 11.43 -3.06 7.19
C PRO A 6 11.13 -4.49 7.64
N THR A 7 10.39 -4.62 8.75
CA THR A 7 9.87 -5.88 9.28
C THR A 7 8.43 -5.69 9.70
N HIS A 8 7.58 -6.67 9.40
CA HIS A 8 6.20 -6.75 9.89
C HIS A 8 6.07 -7.91 10.87
N ASP A 9 5.36 -7.67 11.97
CA ASP A 9 4.83 -8.66 12.89
C ASP A 9 3.29 -8.63 12.84
N ASP A 10 2.62 -9.57 13.52
CA ASP A 10 1.15 -9.63 13.52
C ASP A 10 0.50 -8.34 14.04
N THR A 11 1.18 -7.61 14.91
CA THR A 11 0.70 -6.35 15.49
C THR A 11 0.70 -5.22 14.46
N THR A 12 1.78 -5.09 13.70
CA THR A 12 1.93 -4.07 12.64
C THR A 12 1.07 -4.38 11.42
N LEU A 13 0.88 -5.67 11.09
CA LEU A 13 -0.12 -6.09 10.10
C LEU A 13 -1.53 -5.71 10.53
N THR A 14 -1.85 -5.88 11.81
CA THR A 14 -3.15 -5.45 12.36
C THR A 14 -3.33 -3.94 12.24
N TYR A 15 -2.28 -3.13 12.36
CA TYR A 15 -2.37 -1.68 12.13
C TYR A 15 -2.68 -1.34 10.68
N LEU A 16 -2.09 -2.07 9.73
CA LEU A 16 -2.35 -1.89 8.30
C LEU A 16 -3.81 -2.24 7.96
N GLU A 17 -4.31 -3.35 8.48
CA GLU A 17 -5.71 -3.78 8.33
C GLU A 17 -6.67 -2.76 8.96
N LYS A 18 -6.40 -2.29 10.19
CA LYS A 18 -7.21 -1.27 10.89
C LYS A 18 -7.23 0.07 10.17
N ALA A 19 -6.09 0.51 9.65
CA ALA A 19 -6.01 1.76 8.89
C ALA A 19 -6.86 1.67 7.62
N LEU A 20 -6.79 0.54 6.91
CA LEU A 20 -7.58 0.30 5.71
C LEU A 20 -9.08 0.23 6.04
N GLN A 21 -9.46 -0.48 7.10
CA GLN A 21 -10.84 -0.54 7.58
C GLN A 21 -11.37 0.86 7.94
N THR A 22 -10.57 1.65 8.64
CA THR A 22 -10.93 3.04 9.01
C THR A 22 -11.14 3.90 7.75
N PHE A 23 -10.30 3.76 6.74
CA PHE A 23 -10.49 4.44 5.46
C PHE A 23 -11.81 4.00 4.80
N HIS A 24 -12.09 2.70 4.72
CA HIS A 24 -13.33 2.19 4.12
C HIS A 24 -14.59 2.63 4.87
N SER A 25 -14.55 2.71 6.19
CA SER A 25 -15.69 3.19 6.99
C SER A 25 -15.98 4.68 6.80
N ASN A 26 -14.96 5.49 6.45
CA ASN A 26 -15.10 6.94 6.37
C ASN A 26 -15.20 7.47 4.93
N LYS A 27 -14.69 6.75 3.91
CA LYS A 27 -14.59 7.26 2.53
C LYS A 27 -15.93 7.71 1.93
N ASP A 28 -17.04 7.13 2.37
CA ASP A 28 -18.38 7.44 1.87
C ASP A 28 -18.77 8.90 2.12
N ILE A 29 -18.19 9.56 3.14
CA ILE A 29 -18.43 11.00 3.36
C ILE A 29 -17.92 11.84 2.18
N LEU A 30 -16.82 11.43 1.54
CA LEU A 30 -16.25 12.15 0.40
C LEU A 30 -17.14 12.04 -0.83
N ILE A 31 -17.86 10.92 -0.97
CA ILE A 31 -18.90 10.74 -2.01
C ILE A 31 -20.11 11.60 -1.68
N LYS A 32 -20.59 11.56 -0.43
CA LYS A 32 -21.76 12.35 0.01
C LYS A 32 -21.53 13.87 -0.12
N LEU A 33 -20.31 14.34 0.10
CA LEU A 33 -19.93 15.74 -0.07
C LEU A 33 -19.70 16.14 -1.54
N GLY A 34 -19.81 15.21 -2.49
CA GLY A 34 -19.59 15.47 -3.92
C GLY A 34 -18.13 15.75 -4.28
N ILE A 35 -17.18 15.38 -3.41
CA ILE A 35 -15.74 15.56 -3.66
C ILE A 35 -15.26 14.54 -4.70
N ARG A 36 -15.88 13.36 -4.73
CA ARG A 36 -15.51 12.26 -5.64
C ARG A 36 -16.72 11.37 -5.93
N ASP A 37 -16.81 10.87 -7.16
CA ASP A 37 -17.91 9.98 -7.57
C ASP A 37 -17.74 8.56 -7.00
N ASP A 38 -16.53 8.00 -7.05
CA ASP A 38 -16.25 6.65 -6.54
C ASP A 38 -14.77 6.43 -6.13
N PHE A 39 -14.53 5.28 -5.49
CA PHE A 39 -13.20 4.81 -5.08
C PHE A 39 -12.76 3.54 -5.83
N ASN A 40 -13.24 3.31 -7.05
CA ASN A 40 -12.85 2.20 -7.93
C ASN A 40 -11.45 2.44 -8.53
N ILE A 41 -10.50 2.76 -7.66
CA ILE A 41 -9.12 3.04 -8.01
C ILE A 41 -8.36 1.74 -7.82
N PRO A 42 -7.76 1.15 -8.87
CA PRO A 42 -7.04 -0.11 -8.76
C PRO A 42 -6.00 -0.11 -7.63
N LYS A 43 -5.28 1.02 -7.46
CA LYS A 43 -4.30 1.19 -6.36
C LYS A 43 -4.90 1.10 -4.97
N VAL A 44 -6.12 1.63 -4.75
CA VAL A 44 -6.80 1.54 -3.44
C VAL A 44 -7.30 0.12 -3.20
N HIS A 45 -7.81 -0.53 -4.24
CA HIS A 45 -8.20 -1.93 -4.17
C HIS A 45 -7.01 -2.85 -3.84
N SER A 46 -5.84 -2.60 -4.45
CA SER A 46 -4.62 -3.38 -4.19
C SER A 46 -4.22 -3.39 -2.71
N LEU A 47 -4.54 -2.34 -1.94
CA LEU A 47 -4.22 -2.27 -0.50
C LEU A 47 -4.88 -3.38 0.32
N LEU A 48 -6.03 -3.90 -0.12
CA LEU A 48 -6.72 -5.03 0.55
C LEU A 48 -5.86 -6.30 0.56
N HIS A 49 -4.97 -6.44 -0.41
CA HIS A 49 -4.12 -7.62 -0.56
C HIS A 49 -2.76 -7.46 0.12
N TYR A 50 -2.42 -6.28 0.64
CA TYR A 50 -1.06 -6.02 1.17
C TYR A 50 -0.79 -6.83 2.44
N ALA A 51 -1.75 -6.92 3.36
CA ALA A 51 -1.57 -7.72 4.57
C ALA A 51 -1.37 -9.21 4.24
N GLN A 52 -2.15 -9.75 3.29
CA GLN A 52 -2.02 -11.14 2.85
C GLN A 52 -0.70 -11.37 2.08
N ALA A 53 -0.31 -10.45 1.21
CA ALA A 53 0.94 -10.51 0.46
C ALA A 53 2.15 -10.49 1.41
N ILE A 54 2.13 -9.65 2.45
CA ILE A 54 3.22 -9.59 3.43
C ILE A 54 3.34 -10.90 4.23
N ARG A 55 2.21 -11.52 4.61
CA ARG A 55 2.20 -12.82 5.30
C ARG A 55 2.74 -13.96 4.44
N LEU A 56 2.44 -13.95 3.13
CA LEU A 56 2.81 -15.03 2.21
C LEU A 56 4.22 -14.89 1.61
N PHE A 57 4.67 -13.67 1.37
CA PHE A 57 5.87 -13.38 0.58
C PHE A 57 6.94 -12.58 1.33
N GLY A 58 6.69 -12.20 2.59
CA GLY A 58 7.59 -11.35 3.38
C GLY A 58 7.38 -9.86 3.14
N THR A 59 8.28 -9.02 3.67
CA THR A 59 8.14 -7.56 3.60
C THR A 59 8.29 -7.04 2.16
N MET A 60 7.60 -5.94 1.85
CA MET A 60 7.57 -5.34 0.51
C MET A 60 8.92 -4.72 0.07
N ASP A 61 9.93 -4.70 0.95
CA ASP A 61 11.30 -4.26 0.61
C ASP A 61 11.91 -5.08 -0.53
N ASN A 62 11.50 -6.34 -0.70
CA ASN A 62 12.02 -7.20 -1.77
C ASN A 62 11.28 -7.05 -3.13
N TYR A 63 10.24 -6.21 -3.20
CA TYR A 63 9.37 -6.09 -4.38
C TYR A 63 9.19 -4.65 -4.87
N ASN A 64 9.89 -3.69 -4.27
CA ASN A 64 9.81 -2.31 -4.74
C ASN A 64 10.66 -2.12 -6.01
N THR A 65 10.25 -1.19 -6.87
CA THR A 65 11.00 -0.86 -8.09
C THR A 65 12.23 -0.02 -7.80
N GLU A 66 12.48 0.39 -6.55
CA GLU A 66 13.61 1.28 -6.23
C GLU A 66 14.95 0.62 -6.61
N MET A 67 15.06 -0.71 -6.47
CA MET A 67 16.25 -1.42 -6.91
C MET A 67 16.47 -1.27 -8.44
N PHE A 68 15.40 -1.42 -9.23
CA PHE A 68 15.45 -1.29 -10.69
C PHE A 68 15.59 0.17 -11.14
N GLU A 69 14.99 1.11 -10.44
CA GLU A 69 15.07 2.55 -10.69
C GLU A 69 16.47 3.08 -10.38
N ARG A 70 17.13 2.57 -9.32
CA ARG A 70 18.54 2.83 -9.04
C ARG A 70 19.46 2.26 -10.11
N LEU A 71 19.09 1.11 -10.68
CA LEU A 71 19.80 0.52 -11.82
C LEU A 71 19.67 1.40 -13.07
N HIS A 72 18.49 1.94 -13.35
CA HIS A 72 18.29 2.92 -14.43
C HIS A 72 19.11 4.20 -14.24
N ILE A 73 19.25 4.72 -13.01
CA ILE A 73 20.10 5.90 -12.75
C ILE A 73 21.57 5.61 -13.07
N ASN A 74 22.06 4.41 -12.79
CA ASN A 74 23.45 4.03 -13.07
C ASN A 74 23.67 3.77 -14.56
N PHE A 75 22.72 3.17 -15.26
CA PHE A 75 22.82 2.87 -16.70
C PHE A 75 22.50 4.05 -17.63
N ALA A 76 21.71 5.03 -17.20
CA ALA A 76 21.37 6.21 -18.00
C ALA A 76 22.38 7.36 -17.89
N LYS A 77 23.49 7.16 -17.16
CA LYS A 77 24.58 8.13 -16.99
C LYS A 77 25.82 7.83 -17.85
N ASP A 78 25.75 6.82 -18.73
CA ASP A 78 26.71 6.63 -19.83
C ASP A 78 26.34 7.48 -21.05
#